data_AF-A0A1F2UNF9-F1
#
_entry.id   AF-A0A1F2UNF9-F1
#
_cell.length_a   1.000
_cell.length_b   1.000
_cell.length_c   1.000
_cell.angle_alpha   90.00
_cell.angle_beta   90.00
_cell.angle_gamma   90.00
#
_symmetry.space_group_name_H-M   'P 1'
#
loop_
_entity.id
_entity.type
_entity.pdbx_description
1 polymer ?
#
loop_
_entity_poly.entity_id
_entity_poly.type
_entity_poly.pdbx_seq_one_letter_code
_entity_poly.pdbx_strand_id
1 'polypeptide(L)'
;MESCSQLGVKALTLYAFSTENWKRPRTEIETLMELLREYIRKELAEIHRNNIRLQILGRYEQLPSEVQEDLEDALRQTARNTGMVLNVALNYSARAELVDAFNSI
;
A
#
# COMPACT_ATOMS: atom_id res chain seq x y z
N MET A 1 -3.42 -8.50 11.46
CA MET A 1 -4.46 -7.45 11.31
C MET A 1 -5.61 -7.65 12.28
N GLU A 2 -6.09 -8.87 12.47
CA GLU A 2 -7.14 -9.23 13.45
C GLU A 2 -6.97 -8.61 14.83
N SER A 3 -5.79 -8.73 15.45
CA SER A 3 -5.57 -8.20 16.81
C SER A 3 -5.69 -6.67 16.87
N CYS A 4 -5.26 -5.93 15.84
CA CYS A 4 -5.38 -4.46 15.82
C CYS A 4 -6.83 -4.00 15.64
N SER A 5 -7.58 -4.69 14.77
CA SER A 5 -9.01 -4.42 14.57
C SER A 5 -9.82 -4.71 15.84
N GLN A 6 -9.47 -5.78 16.57
CA GLN A 6 -10.10 -6.13 17.85
C GLN A 6 -9.72 -5.16 18.99
N LEU A 7 -8.54 -4.53 18.91
CA LEU A 7 -8.07 -3.53 19.87
C LEU A 7 -8.61 -2.11 19.59
N GLY A 8 -9.44 -1.92 18.56
CA GLY A 8 -10.03 -0.61 18.22
C GLY A 8 -9.05 0.36 17.55
N VAL A 9 -7.95 -0.15 16.97
CA VAL A 9 -7.02 0.66 16.17
C VAL A 9 -7.75 1.15 14.92
N LYS A 10 -7.86 2.48 14.77
CA LYS A 10 -8.60 3.09 13.65
C LYS A 10 -7.81 3.15 12.35
N ALA A 11 -6.47 3.20 12.44
CA ALA A 11 -5.60 3.25 11.28
C ALA A 11 -4.28 2.50 11.56
N LEU A 12 -3.81 1.71 10.60
CA LEU A 12 -2.51 1.04 10.60
C LEU A 12 -1.75 1.44 9.35
N THR A 13 -0.50 1.91 9.47
CA THR A 13 0.34 2.24 8.32
C THR A 13 1.51 1.29 8.23
N LEU A 14 1.61 0.55 7.12
CA LEU A 14 2.72 -0.34 6.81
C LEU A 14 3.69 0.34 5.86
N TYR A 15 4.97 0.36 6.24
CA TYR A 15 6.04 0.92 5.41
C TYR A 15 6.68 -0.18 4.57
N ALA A 16 6.26 -0.29 3.30
CA ALA A 16 6.66 -1.42 2.45
C ALA A 16 7.80 -1.06 1.49
N PHE A 17 7.88 0.16 0.96
CA PHE A 17 8.96 0.57 0.04
C PHE A 17 9.37 2.04 0.18
N SER A 18 10.65 2.30 0.46
CA SER A 18 11.25 3.63 0.35
C SER A 18 11.79 3.88 -1.06
N THR A 19 11.91 5.14 -1.46
CA THR A 19 12.58 5.54 -2.71
C THR A 19 14.06 5.10 -2.78
N GLU A 20 14.66 4.65 -1.66
CA GLU A 20 16.05 4.15 -1.64
C GLU A 20 16.17 2.70 -2.15
N ASN A 21 15.06 1.95 -2.18
CA ASN A 21 15.04 0.58 -2.69
C ASN A 21 15.34 0.50 -4.21
N TRP A 22 15.23 1.60 -4.96
CA TRP A 22 15.59 1.67 -6.37
C TRP A 22 17.10 1.58 -6.65
N LYS A 23 17.95 1.64 -5.61
CA LYS A 23 19.40 1.41 -5.74
C LYS A 23 19.78 -0.08 -5.71
N ARG A 24 18.82 -0.98 -5.45
CA ARG A 24 19.07 -2.43 -5.38
C ARG A 24 19.15 -3.06 -6.77
N PRO A 25 19.77 -4.24 -6.91
CA PRO A 25 19.80 -4.98 -8.16
C PRO A 25 18.38 -5.22 -8.71
N ARG A 26 18.22 -5.15 -10.03
CA ARG A 26 16.93 -5.28 -10.71
C ARG A 26 16.16 -6.56 -10.32
N THR A 27 16.86 -7.67 -10.19
CA THR A 27 16.27 -8.97 -9.79
C THR A 27 15.68 -8.94 -8.39
N GLU A 28 16.30 -8.22 -7.45
CA GLU A 28 15.78 -8.08 -6.09
C GLU A 28 14.50 -7.23 -6.07
N ILE A 29 14.46 -6.18 -6.89
CA ILE A 29 13.25 -5.36 -7.06
C ILE A 29 12.11 -6.20 -7.65
N GLU A 30 12.38 -7.01 -8.67
CA GLU A 30 11.38 -7.90 -9.29
C GLU A 30 10.80 -8.90 -8.28
N THR A 31 11.64 -9.60 -7.50
CA THR A 31 11.17 -10.50 -6.43
C THR A 31 10.35 -9.78 -5.36
N LEU A 32 10.75 -8.57 -4.99
CA LEU A 32 10.04 -7.75 -4.03
C LEU A 32 8.64 -7.34 -4.55
N MET A 33 8.51 -7.05 -5.84
CA MET A 33 7.21 -6.76 -6.46
C MET A 33 6.32 -8.00 -6.52
N GLU A 34 6.87 -9.17 -6.84
CA GLU A 34 6.13 -10.44 -6.81
C GLU A 34 5.57 -10.74 -5.43
N LEU A 35 6.39 -10.58 -4.37
CA LEU A 35 5.96 -10.76 -2.99
C LEU A 35 4.83 -9.80 -2.59
N LEU A 36 4.93 -8.53 -3.01
CA LEU A 36 3.87 -7.55 -2.77
C LEU A 36 2.55 -7.98 -3.42
N ARG A 37 2.60 -8.44 -4.68
CA ARG A 37 1.41 -8.92 -5.40
C ARG A 37 0.79 -10.15 -4.73
N GLU A 38 1.62 -11.12 -4.35
CA GLU A 38 1.16 -12.32 -3.65
C GLU A 38 0.45 -11.94 -2.34
N TYR A 39 1.07 -11.04 -1.56
CA TYR A 39 0.49 -10.56 -0.31
C TYR A 39 -0.86 -9.86 -0.53
N ILE A 40 -0.94 -8.91 -1.47
CA ILE A 40 -2.19 -8.21 -1.78
C ILE A 40 -3.29 -9.21 -2.15
N ARG A 41 -3.01 -10.14 -3.07
CA ARG A 41 -4.01 -11.11 -3.54
C ARG A 41 -4.48 -12.06 -2.44
N LYS A 42 -3.55 -12.52 -1.60
CA LYS A 42 -3.85 -13.46 -0.51
C LYS A 42 -4.65 -12.81 0.61
N GLU A 43 -4.28 -11.59 0.98
CA GLU A 43 -4.85 -10.91 2.15
C GLU A 43 -6.10 -10.09 1.80
N LEU A 44 -6.33 -9.72 0.53
CA LEU A 44 -7.46 -8.88 0.12
C LEU A 44 -8.82 -9.43 0.56
N ALA A 45 -9.03 -10.74 0.41
CA ALA A 45 -10.27 -11.38 0.84
C ALA A 45 -10.47 -11.26 2.36
N GLU A 46 -9.39 -11.32 3.14
CA GLU A 46 -9.43 -11.16 4.59
C GLU A 46 -9.62 -9.70 5.01
N ILE A 47 -8.91 -8.77 4.37
CA ILE A 47 -9.07 -7.32 4.54
C ILE A 47 -10.52 -6.93 4.31
N HIS A 48 -11.12 -7.42 3.22
CA HIS A 48 -12.51 -7.13 2.90
C HIS A 48 -13.48 -7.75 3.91
N ARG A 49 -13.30 -9.03 4.28
CA ARG A 49 -14.13 -9.69 5.31
C ARG A 49 -14.08 -8.97 6.66
N ASN A 50 -12.94 -8.40 7.02
CA ASN A 50 -12.75 -7.66 8.27
C ASN A 50 -13.21 -6.20 8.20
N ASN A 51 -13.90 -5.78 7.12
CA ASN A 51 -14.35 -4.41 6.88
C ASN A 51 -13.20 -3.38 6.96
N ILE A 52 -11.99 -3.77 6.54
CA ILE A 52 -10.82 -2.90 6.53
C ILE A 52 -10.79 -2.15 5.20
N ARG A 53 -10.60 -0.83 5.25
CA ARG A 53 -10.43 0.01 4.05
C ARG A 53 -8.94 0.13 3.71
N LEU A 54 -8.54 -0.32 2.53
CA LEU A 54 -7.17 -0.17 2.07
C LEU A 54 -6.96 1.22 1.47
N GLN A 55 -5.80 1.81 1.74
CA GLN A 55 -5.31 3.04 1.12
C GLN A 55 -3.82 2.89 0.82
N ILE A 56 -3.37 3.52 -0.26
CA ILE A 56 -1.95 3.59 -0.62
C ILE A 56 -1.45 5.02 -0.39
N LEU A 57 -0.27 5.13 0.21
CA LEU A 57 0.45 6.39 0.39
C LEU A 57 1.70 6.36 -0.51
N GLY A 58 1.98 7.48 -1.19
CA GLY A 58 3.10 7.59 -2.13
C GLY A 58 2.71 7.33 -3.59
N ARG A 59 3.71 7.15 -4.45
CA ARG A 59 3.56 7.12 -5.92
C ARG A 59 3.57 5.69 -6.45
N TYR A 60 2.43 5.01 -6.33
CA TYR A 60 2.30 3.63 -6.82
C TYR A 60 2.21 3.56 -8.36
N GLU A 61 1.94 4.68 -9.03
CA GLU A 61 1.95 4.83 -10.48
C GLU A 61 3.35 4.65 -11.10
N GLN A 62 4.39 4.65 -10.28
CA GLN A 62 5.77 4.37 -10.68
C GLN A 62 6.15 2.89 -10.53
N LEU A 63 5.24 2.06 -10.00
CA LEU A 63 5.46 0.62 -9.89
C LEU A 63 5.19 -0.08 -11.24
N PRO A 64 5.62 -1.34 -11.44
CA PRO A 64 5.25 -2.11 -12.62
C PRO A 64 3.73 -2.18 -12.79
N SER A 65 3.25 -2.15 -14.04
CA SER A 65 1.81 -2.07 -14.37
C SER A 65 0.99 -3.20 -13.72
N GLU A 66 1.54 -4.40 -13.67
CA GLU A 66 0.92 -5.56 -13.03
C GLU A 66 0.68 -5.38 -11.52
N VAL A 67 1.55 -4.63 -10.83
CA VAL A 67 1.37 -4.29 -9.42
C VAL A 67 0.29 -3.23 -9.28
N GLN A 68 0.26 -2.25 -10.19
CA GLN A 68 -0.77 -1.22 -10.21
C GLN A 68 -2.16 -1.82 -10.37
N GLU A 69 -2.33 -2.76 -11.31
CA GLU A 69 -3.61 -3.44 -11.55
C GLU A 69 -4.11 -4.18 -10.29
N ASP A 70 -3.23 -4.92 -9.61
CA ASP A 70 -3.56 -5.62 -8.36
C ASP A 70 -3.93 -4.64 -7.23
N LEU A 71 -3.22 -3.51 -7.12
CA LEU A 71 -3.49 -2.47 -6.14
C LEU A 71 -4.82 -1.76 -6.40
N GLU A 72 -5.08 -1.36 -7.64
CA GLU A 72 -6.32 -0.70 -8.02
C GLU A 72 -7.53 -1.59 -7.73
N ASP A 73 -7.42 -2.90 -8.00
CA ASP A 73 -8.48 -3.85 -7.70
C ASP A 73 -8.74 -3.95 -6.19
N ALA A 74 -7.67 -4.08 -5.40
CA ALA A 74 -7.77 -4.10 -3.94
C ALA A 74 -8.38 -2.81 -3.37
N LEU A 75 -7.98 -1.64 -3.91
CA LEU A 75 -8.52 -0.34 -3.53
C LEU A 75 -10.01 -0.24 -3.86
N ARG A 76 -10.43 -0.66 -5.07
CA ARG A 76 -11.85 -0.66 -5.47
C ARG A 76 -12.70 -1.56 -4.57
N GLN A 77 -12.24 -2.79 -4.31
CA GLN A 77 -12.98 -3.76 -3.50
C GLN A 77 -13.16 -3.30 -2.04
N THR A 78 -12.21 -2.54 -1.50
CA THR A 78 -12.24 -2.09 -0.10
C THR A 78 -12.70 -0.64 0.07
N ALA A 79 -12.98 0.10 -1.02
CA ALA A 79 -13.31 1.52 -0.98
C ALA A 79 -14.54 1.87 -0.13
N ARG A 80 -15.51 0.95 -0.04
CA ARG A 80 -16.75 1.13 0.74
C ARG A 80 -16.67 0.61 2.17
N ASN A 81 -15.52 0.05 2.55
CA ASN A 81 -15.33 -0.46 3.91
C ASN A 81 -15.23 0.72 4.88
N THR A 82 -15.80 0.54 6.07
CA THR A 82 -15.97 1.60 7.07
C THR A 82 -15.27 1.32 8.40
N GLY A 83 -14.59 0.17 8.49
CA GLY A 83 -13.82 -0.21 9.67
C GLY A 83 -12.43 0.43 9.66
N MET A 84 -11.44 -0.31 10.15
CA MET A 84 -10.06 0.16 10.25
C MET A 84 -9.50 0.54 8.87
N VAL A 85 -8.73 1.63 8.82
CA VAL A 85 -7.96 2.01 7.63
C VAL A 85 -6.61 1.33 7.64
N LEU A 86 -6.26 0.61 6.57
CA LEU A 86 -4.91 0.09 6.35
C LEU A 86 -4.23 0.96 5.28
N ASN A 87 -3.25 1.74 5.69
CA ASN A 87 -2.40 2.50 4.78
C ASN A 87 -1.17 1.67 4.43
N VAL A 88 -0.82 1.56 3.15
CA VAL A 88 0.45 0.98 2.70
C VAL A 88 1.27 2.06 2.02
N ALA A 89 2.41 2.42 2.60
CA ALA A 89 3.34 3.37 2.02
C ALA A 89 4.23 2.67 1.00
N LEU A 90 4.02 3.01 -0.28
CA LEU A 90 4.74 2.49 -1.44
C LEU A 90 5.46 3.62 -2.15
N ASN A 91 6.74 3.39 -2.46
CA ASN A 91 7.60 4.38 -3.13
C ASN A 91 7.55 5.75 -2.41
N TYR A 92 7.53 5.70 -1.07
CA TYR A 92 7.30 6.85 -0.23
C TYR A 92 8.63 7.52 0.16
N SER A 93 8.73 8.82 -0.09
CA SER A 93 9.78 9.68 0.45
C SER A 93 9.13 10.88 1.12
N ALA A 94 9.34 11.03 2.43
CA ALA A 94 8.80 12.16 3.20
C ALA A 94 9.24 13.52 2.61
N ARG A 95 10.42 13.56 1.97
CA ARG A 95 10.92 14.76 1.29
C ARG A 95 10.14 15.07 0.01
N ALA A 96 9.76 14.05 -0.76
CA ALA A 96 8.97 14.24 -1.98
C ALA A 96 7.56 14.74 -1.65
N GLU A 97 6.95 14.24 -0.57
CA GLU A 97 5.61 14.65 -0.14
C GLU A 97 5.57 16.12 0.29
N LEU A 98 6.59 16.59 1.02
CA LEU A 98 6.73 18.01 1.37
C LEU A 98 6.90 18.90 0.14
N VAL A 99 7.65 18.45 -0.87
CA VAL A 99 7.83 19.18 -2.13
C VAL A 99 6.51 19.24 -2.92
N ASP A 100 5.76 18.14 -3.00
CA ASP A 100 4.45 18.11 -3.67
C ASP A 100 3.42 19.01 -2.95
N ALA A 101 3.39 18.98 -1.62
CA ALA A 101 2.55 19.86 -0.81
C ALA A 101 2.89 21.35 -1.06
N PHE A 102 4.17 21.71 -1.15
CA PHE A 102 4.57 23.08 -1.48
C PHE A 102 4.28 23.49 -2.93
N ASN A 103 4.33 22.55 -3.89
CA ASN A 103 4.05 22.83 -5.31
C ASN A 103 2.55 22.85 -5.64
N SER A 104 1.68 22.41 -4.74
CA SER A 104 0.22 22.36 -4.91
C SER A 104 -0.53 23.54 -4.27
N ILE A 105 0.22 24.48 -3.68
CA ILE A 105 -0.25 25.77 -3.15
C ILE A 105 0.01 26.84 -4.21
#